data_AF-A0A0M3J2B2-F1
#
_entry.id   AF-A0A0M3J2B2-F1
#
_cell.length_a   1.000
_cell.length_b   1.000
_cell.length_c   1.000
_cell.angle_alpha   90.00
_cell.angle_beta   90.00
_cell.angle_gamma   90.00
#
_symmetry.space_group_name_H-M   'P 1'
#
loop_
_entity.id
_entity.type
_entity.pdbx_description
1 polymer ?
#
loop_
_entity_poly.entity_id
_entity_poly.type
_entity_poly.pdbx_seq_one_letter_code
_entity_poly.pdbx_strand_id
1 'polypeptide(L)'
;MFARIVIMIKRISENERSNLLIVTRLVLRTFLEETMKLRHRMLETDTQPLADLFMMLEKVLWHGFKSTAHRTMIALRSPDAELWACIGRIASTHADMNECYQCITQLGNITLV
;
A
#
# COMPACT_ATOMS: atom_id res chain seq x y z
N MET A 1 0.96 33.66 11.96
CA MET A 1 1.21 32.40 12.70
C MET A 1 0.69 31.18 11.91
N PHE A 2 -0.58 31.15 11.52
CA PHE A 2 -1.19 30.07 10.72
C PHE A 2 -0.44 29.71 9.42
N ALA A 3 0.00 30.70 8.63
CA ALA A 3 0.76 30.43 7.39
C ALA A 3 2.07 29.66 7.64
N ARG A 4 2.76 29.92 8.76
CA ARG A 4 4.01 29.22 9.11
C ARG A 4 3.75 27.77 9.54
N ILE A 5 2.64 27.53 10.22
CA ILE A 5 2.18 26.19 10.59
C ILE A 5 1.79 25.39 9.35
N VAL A 6 1.04 25.98 8.41
CA VAL A 6 0.66 25.33 7.15
C VAL A 6 1.88 25.01 6.28
N ILE A 7 2.83 25.94 6.16
CA ILE A 7 4.09 25.70 5.44
C ILE A 7 4.90 24.58 6.11
N MET A 8 4.97 24.57 7.44
CA MET A 8 5.68 23.53 8.20
C MET A 8 5.03 22.15 8.02
N ILE A 9 3.69 22.06 8.12
CA ILE A 9 2.94 20.81 7.88
C ILE A 9 3.13 20.33 6.45
N LYS A 10 3.05 21.23 5.46
CA LYS A 10 3.26 20.89 4.05
C LYS A 10 4.68 20.39 3.80
N ARG A 11 5.69 21.02 4.40
CA ARG A 11 7.10 20.61 4.30
C ARG A 11 7.34 19.25 4.96
N ILE A 12 6.71 18.97 6.10
CA ILE A 12 6.78 17.67 6.78
C ILE A 12 6.20 16.58 5.86
N SER A 13 5.02 16.79 5.29
CA SER A 13 4.39 15.85 4.35
C SER A 13 5.19 15.65 3.05
N GLU A 14 5.81 16.71 2.51
CA GLU A 14 6.68 16.62 1.33
C GLU A 14 7.95 15.81 1.63
N ASN A 15 8.54 15.98 2.81
CA ASN A 15 9.67 15.19 3.27
C ASN A 15 9.28 13.72 3.50
N GLU A 16 8.13 13.46 4.11
CA GLU A 16 7.60 12.10 4.29
C GLU A 16 7.40 11.40 2.95
N ARG A 17 6.80 12.08 1.96
CA ARG A 17 6.63 11.55 0.60
C ARG A 17 7.98 11.26 -0.06
N SER A 18 8.95 12.17 0.05
CA SER A 18 10.29 11.99 -0.51
C SER A 18 11.02 10.80 0.13
N ASN A 19 10.99 10.73 1.46
CA ASN A 19 11.58 9.63 2.22
C ASN A 19 10.95 8.29 1.84
N LEU A 20 9.62 8.25 1.72
CA LEU A 20 8.90 7.04 1.35
C LEU A 20 9.27 6.56 -0.06
N LEU A 21 9.44 7.48 -1.02
CA LEU A 21 9.92 7.14 -2.36
C LEU A 21 11.35 6.64 -2.36
N ILE A 22 12.25 7.26 -1.58
CA ILE A 22 13.65 6.84 -1.47
C ILE A 22 13.73 5.43 -0.88
N VAL A 23 13.04 5.17 0.23
CA VAL A 23 13.02 3.85 0.88
C VAL A 23 12.39 2.80 -0.04
N THR A 24 11.30 3.12 -0.73
CA THR A 24 10.67 2.21 -1.70
C THR A 24 11.65 1.83 -2.82
N ARG A 25 12.42 2.80 -3.34
CA ARG A 25 13.46 2.52 -4.36
C ARG A 25 14.56 1.61 -3.82
N LEU A 26 15.00 1.81 -2.58
CA LEU A 26 16.01 0.97 -1.94
C LEU A 26 15.49 -0.47 -1.79
N VAL A 27 14.28 -0.64 -1.26
CA VAL A 27 13.67 -1.96 -1.06
C VAL A 27 13.46 -2.68 -2.40
N LEU A 28 12.95 -1.99 -3.42
CA LEU A 28 12.81 -2.55 -4.77
C LEU A 28 14.15 -2.98 -5.35
N ARG A 29 15.19 -2.16 -5.19
CA ARG A 29 16.53 -2.48 -5.67
C ARG A 29 17.08 -3.72 -4.97
N THR A 30 17.02 -3.76 -3.64
CA THR A 30 17.48 -4.91 -2.84
C THR A 30 16.72 -6.17 -3.23
N PHE A 31 15.39 -6.09 -3.34
CA PHE A 31 14.56 -7.20 -3.79
C PHE A 31 15.02 -7.71 -5.17
N LEU A 32 15.14 -6.83 -6.16
CA LEU A 32 15.60 -7.21 -7.49
C LEU A 32 17.00 -7.83 -7.50
N GLU A 33 17.95 -7.26 -6.74
CA GLU A 33 19.31 -7.78 -6.63
C GLU A 33 19.34 -9.19 -6.01
N GLU A 34 18.55 -9.45 -4.96
CA GLU A 34 18.48 -10.77 -4.32
C GLU A 34 17.75 -11.79 -5.20
N THR A 35 16.62 -11.41 -5.79
CA THR A 35 15.83 -12.29 -6.65
C THR A 35 16.57 -12.69 -7.93
N MET A 36 17.40 -11.81 -8.49
CA MET A 36 18.22 -12.11 -9.68
C MET A 36 19.38 -13.08 -9.40
N LYS A 37 19.82 -13.23 -8.14
CA LYS A 37 20.83 -14.23 -7.76
C LYS A 37 20.26 -15.65 -7.73
N LEU A 38 18.94 -15.80 -7.61
CA LEU A 38 18.28 -17.10 -7.55
C LEU A 38 18.35 -17.79 -8.92
N ARG A 39 19.02 -18.96 -8.97
CA ARG A 39 19.21 -19.74 -10.20
C ARG A 39 17.90 -20.12 -10.89
N HIS A 40 16.84 -20.34 -10.11
CA HIS A 40 15.55 -20.80 -10.62
C HIS A 40 14.54 -19.66 -10.79
N ARG A 41 14.89 -18.42 -10.40
CA ARG A 41 14.02 -17.22 -10.38
C ARG A 41 12.65 -17.39 -9.73
N MET A 42 12.43 -18.51 -9.03
CA MET A 42 11.22 -18.78 -8.28
C MET A 42 11.41 -18.21 -6.87
N LEU A 43 10.45 -17.40 -6.43
CA LEU A 43 10.47 -16.79 -5.12
C LEU A 43 9.68 -17.65 -4.16
N GLU A 44 10.32 -18.02 -3.06
CA GLU A 44 9.64 -18.59 -1.92
C GLU A 44 8.87 -17.48 -1.19
N THR A 45 7.69 -17.81 -0.67
CA THR A 45 6.78 -16.86 -0.02
C THR A 45 7.38 -16.22 1.24
N ASP A 46 8.40 -16.85 1.83
CA ASP A 46 8.88 -16.54 3.17
C ASP A 46 10.23 -15.79 3.15
N THR A 47 10.56 -15.17 2.02
CA THR A 47 11.81 -14.43 1.89
C THR A 47 11.68 -13.01 2.47
N GLN A 48 12.67 -12.59 3.27
CA GLN A 48 12.70 -11.24 3.86
C GLN A 48 12.57 -10.11 2.81
N PRO A 49 13.24 -10.18 1.63
CA PRO A 49 13.09 -9.13 0.62
C PRO A 49 11.67 -8.98 0.07
N LEU A 50 10.91 -10.08 0.00
CA LEU A 50 9.51 -10.06 -0.43
C LEU A 50 8.61 -9.45 0.65
N ALA A 51 8.84 -9.81 1.92
CA ALA A 51 8.14 -9.20 3.05
C ALA A 51 8.40 -7.68 3.12
N ASP A 52 9.66 -7.25 2.96
CA ASP A 52 10.03 -5.83 2.94
C ASP A 52 9.34 -5.08 1.79
N LEU A 53 9.24 -5.71 0.62
CA LEU A 53 8.52 -5.15 -0.53
C LEU A 53 7.03 -4.95 -0.22
N PHE A 54 6.35 -5.97 0.33
CA PHE A 54 4.94 -5.85 0.70
C PHE A 54 4.70 -4.79 1.77
N MET A 55 5.53 -4.75 2.83
CA MET A 55 5.45 -3.72 3.87
C MET A 55 5.62 -2.30 3.28
N MET A 56 6.53 -2.12 2.33
CA MET A 56 6.70 -0.81 1.69
C MET A 56 5.54 -0.43 0.78
N LEU A 57 4.99 -1.37 0.01
CA LEU A 57 3.80 -1.13 -0.80
C LEU A 57 2.60 -0.75 0.07
N GLU A 58 2.40 -1.44 1.20
CA GLU A 58 1.38 -1.08 2.18
C GLU A 58 1.56 0.36 2.70
N LYS A 59 2.77 0.73 3.13
CA LYS A 59 3.05 2.10 3.60
C LYS A 59 2.79 3.17 2.53
N VAL A 60 3.12 2.88 1.27
CA VAL A 60 2.85 3.75 0.11
C VAL A 60 1.35 3.91 -0.12
N LEU A 61 0.60 2.80 -0.09
CA LEU A 61 -0.85 2.81 -0.24
C LEU A 61 -1.51 3.65 0.87
N TRP A 62 -1.12 3.45 2.13
CA TRP A 62 -1.65 4.19 3.26
C TRP A 62 -1.33 5.68 3.23
N HIS A 63 -0.11 6.06 2.84
CA HIS A 63 0.25 7.47 2.72
C HIS A 63 -0.58 8.18 1.62
N GLY A 64 -0.91 7.48 0.53
CA GLY A 64 -1.73 8.02 -0.56
C GLY A 64 -3.24 7.99 -0.27
N PHE A 65 -3.67 7.14 0.65
CA PHE A 65 -5.07 6.90 0.93
C PHE A 65 -5.69 8.00 1.80
N LYS A 66 -6.84 8.52 1.35
CA LYS A 66 -7.65 9.47 2.12
C LYS A 66 -8.98 8.80 2.43
N SER A 67 -9.13 8.35 3.67
CA SER A 67 -10.38 7.75 4.16
C SER A 67 -11.57 8.66 3.92
N THR A 68 -12.68 8.09 3.47
CA THR A 68 -13.94 8.80 3.25
C THR A 68 -14.66 9.09 4.56
N ALA A 69 -14.39 8.35 5.63
CA ALA A 69 -14.92 8.59 6.98
C ALA A 69 -14.58 9.98 7.53
N HIS A 70 -13.55 10.66 7.01
CA HIS A 70 -13.27 12.04 7.40
C HIS A 70 -14.34 13.05 6.91
N ARG A 71 -15.17 12.70 5.92
CA ARG A 71 -16.23 13.59 5.38
C ARG A 71 -17.60 13.38 6.03
N THR A 72 -17.88 12.17 6.49
CA THR A 72 -19.12 11.79 7.16
C THR A 72 -18.72 11.38 8.57
N MET A 73 -19.08 12.16 9.61
CA MET A 73 -18.65 12.01 11.02
C MET A 73 -18.95 10.64 11.70
N ILE A 74 -19.28 9.61 10.92
CA ILE A 74 -19.51 8.23 11.31
C ILE A 74 -18.72 7.35 10.33
N ALA A 75 -17.70 6.64 10.82
CA ALA A 75 -17.01 5.62 10.05
C ALA A 75 -17.92 4.38 9.93
N LEU A 76 -18.45 4.12 8.75
CA LEU A 76 -19.32 2.95 8.48
C LEU A 76 -18.53 1.65 8.29
N ARG A 77 -17.20 1.74 8.12
CA ARG A 77 -16.28 0.63 7.86
C ARG A 77 -14.95 0.91 8.55
N SER A 78 -14.21 -0.16 8.86
CA SER A 78 -12.82 -0.02 9.30
C SER A 78 -11.96 0.64 8.21
N PRO A 79 -10.84 1.29 8.56
CA PRO A 79 -9.91 1.84 7.58
C PRO A 79 -9.46 0.80 6.54
N ASP A 80 -9.22 -0.45 6.97
CA ASP A 80 -8.77 -1.55 6.12
C ASP A 80 -9.86 -1.94 5.11
N ALA A 81 -11.12 -2.03 5.56
CA ALA A 81 -12.25 -2.29 4.70
C ALA A 81 -12.52 -1.14 3.71
N GLU A 82 -12.25 0.11 4.09
CA GLU A 82 -12.32 1.24 3.15
C GLU A 82 -11.22 1.20 2.09
N LEU A 83 -9.98 0.88 2.50
CA LEU A 83 -8.86 0.73 1.57
C LEU A 83 -9.11 -0.44 0.61
N TRP A 84 -9.56 -1.59 1.12
CA TRP A 84 -9.92 -2.74 0.28
C TRP A 84 -11.07 -2.43 -0.68
N ALA A 85 -12.09 -1.71 -0.24
CA ALA A 85 -13.17 -1.25 -1.12
C ALA A 85 -12.66 -0.27 -2.19
N CYS A 86 -11.65 0.56 -1.88
CA CYS A 86 -11.00 1.42 -2.86
C CYS A 86 -10.26 0.60 -3.93
N ILE A 87 -9.50 -0.41 -3.51
CA ILE A 87 -8.84 -1.36 -4.40
C ILE A 87 -9.88 -2.05 -5.28
N GLY A 88 -11.02 -2.50 -4.73
CA GLY A 88 -12.11 -3.11 -5.49
C GLY A 88 -12.70 -2.20 -6.57
N ARG A 89 -12.87 -0.90 -6.28
CA ARG A 89 -13.31 0.07 -7.31
C ARG A 89 -12.32 0.17 -8.46
N ILE A 90 -11.01 0.24 -8.18
CA ILE A 90 -9.97 0.28 -9.21
C ILE A 90 -9.89 -1.05 -9.95
N ALA A 91 -9.95 -2.18 -9.24
CA ALA A 91 -9.92 -3.51 -9.82
C ALA A 91 -11.06 -3.72 -10.81
N SER A 92 -12.26 -3.20 -10.52
CA SER A 92 -13.42 -3.32 -11.42
C SER A 92 -13.22 -2.73 -12.82
N THR A 93 -12.24 -1.84 -13.01
CA THR A 93 -11.90 -1.27 -14.32
C THR A 93 -10.81 -2.05 -15.08
N HIS A 94 -10.25 -3.10 -14.49
CA HIS A 94 -9.16 -3.91 -15.04
C HIS A 94 -9.42 -5.40 -14.85
N ALA A 95 -9.66 -6.16 -15.93
CA ALA A 95 -10.09 -7.56 -15.87
C ALA A 95 -9.19 -8.45 -14.97
N ASP A 96 -7.87 -8.44 -15.21
CA ASP A 96 -6.91 -9.28 -14.46
C ASP A 96 -6.84 -8.91 -12.97
N MET A 97 -6.97 -7.61 -12.67
CA MET A 97 -6.98 -7.13 -11.30
C MET A 97 -8.30 -7.49 -10.59
N ASN A 98 -9.42 -7.42 -11.32
CA ASN A 98 -10.72 -7.84 -10.80
C ASN A 98 -10.73 -9.33 -10.47
N GLU A 99 -10.15 -10.18 -11.32
CA GLU A 99 -10.00 -11.60 -11.03
C GLU A 99 -9.24 -11.84 -9.73
N CYS A 100 -8.05 -11.23 -9.58
CA CYS A 100 -7.27 -11.29 -8.34
C CYS A 100 -8.06 -10.82 -7.12
N TYR A 101 -8.80 -9.71 -7.25
CA TYR A 101 -9.62 -9.14 -6.18
C TYR A 101 -10.74 -10.10 -5.73
N GLN A 102 -11.43 -10.72 -6.69
CA GLN A 102 -12.48 -11.70 -6.40
C GLN A 102 -11.91 -12.94 -5.72
N CYS A 103 -10.76 -13.45 -6.20
CA CYS A 103 -10.07 -14.59 -5.59
C CYS A 103 -9.75 -14.31 -4.11
N ILE A 104 -9.16 -13.16 -3.79
CA ILE A 104 -8.82 -12.79 -2.41
C ILE A 104 -10.08 -12.62 -1.55
N THR A 105 -11.13 -11.99 -2.09
CA THR A 105 -12.41 -11.77 -1.37
C THR A 105 -13.11 -13.08 -1.02
N GLN A 106 -12.88 -14.14 -1.79
CA GLN A 106 -13.46 -15.47 -1.56
C GLN A 106 -12.62 -16.33 -0.60
N LEU A 107 -11.44 -15.87 -0.16
CA LEU A 107 -10.65 -16.56 0.85
C LEU A 107 -11.35 -16.47 2.21
N GLY A 108 -12.02 -17.55 2.63
CA GLY A 108 -12.79 -17.60 3.88
C GLY A 108 -12.00 -17.35 5.18
N ASN A 109 -10.67 -17.29 5.09
CA ASN A 109 -9.77 -17.12 6.23
C ASN A 109 -9.21 -15.69 6.37
N ILE A 110 -9.53 -14.77 5.43
CA ILE A 110 -9.09 -13.38 5.50
C ILE A 110 -10.26 -12.54 6.02
N THR A 111 -10.35 -12.37 7.34
CA THR A 111 -11.25 -11.41 7.95
C THR A 111 -10.73 -9.99 7.72
N LEU A 112 -11.23 -9.34 6.67
CA LEU A 112 -11.23 -7.88 6.58
C LEU A 112 -12.28 -7.36 7.58
N VAL A 113 -11.87 -7.21 8.84
CA VAL A 113 -12.70 -6.61 9.92
C VAL A 113 -12.99 -5.15 9.57
#